data_AF-E2AL41-F1
#
_entry.id   AF-E2AL41-F1
#
_cell.length_a   1.000
_cell.length_b   1.000
_cell.length_c   1.000
_cell.angle_alpha   90.00
_cell.angle_beta   90.00
_cell.angle_gamma   90.00
#
_symmetry.space_group_name_H-M   'P 1'
#
loop_
_entity.id
_entity.type
_entity.pdbx_description
1 polymer ?
#
loop_
_entity_poly.entity_id
_entity_poly.type
_entity_poly.pdbx_seq_one_letter_code
_entity_poly.pdbx_strand_id
1 'polypeptide(L)'
;VDLVQASNIITWNRWFLTILGLWPLKVNKPLFIFFSIYMIIYCIMGVGHLIKYFDQPDLVVANLTDNVLFTMILGKMFICRRSCEIMAKFLTAIENDFLTETYSSVQEKMAFLYYNHMALTFIKVSISLSGFAAILYY
;
A
#
# COMPACT_ATOMS: atom_id res chain seq x y z
N VAL A 1 -11.15 21.11 14.49
CA VAL A 1 -11.54 19.69 14.50
C VAL A 1 -10.89 18.93 13.33
N ASP A 2 -10.67 19.58 12.19
CA ASP A 2 -10.23 18.92 10.94
C ASP A 2 -8.74 18.54 10.86
N LEU A 3 -7.86 19.23 11.59
CA LEU A 3 -6.43 18.89 11.67
C LEU A 3 -6.18 17.53 12.34
N VAL A 4 -7.05 17.15 13.29
CA VAL A 4 -6.98 15.84 13.97
C VAL A 4 -7.33 14.71 12.99
N GLN A 5 -8.27 14.96 12.08
CA GLN A 5 -8.67 13.97 11.08
C GLN A 5 -7.58 13.77 10.01
N ALA A 6 -6.89 14.85 9.61
CA ALA A 6 -5.74 14.78 8.72
C ALA A 6 -4.55 14.00 9.32
N SER A 7 -4.24 14.26 10.58
CA SER A 7 -3.23 13.51 11.33
C SER A 7 -3.59 12.01 11.44
N ASN A 8 -4.88 11.70 11.63
CA ASN A 8 -5.34 10.31 11.66
C ASN A 8 -5.12 9.55 10.35
N ILE A 9 -5.22 10.21 9.18
CA ILE A 9 -4.98 9.58 7.87
C ILE A 9 -3.52 9.21 7.70
N ILE A 10 -2.64 10.16 8.01
CA ILE A 10 -1.19 9.92 8.00
C ILE A 10 -0.86 8.78 8.96
N THR A 11 -1.51 8.74 10.12
CA THR A 11 -1.30 7.68 11.13
C THR A 11 -1.79 6.31 10.66
N TRP A 12 -2.96 6.21 10.01
CA TRP A 12 -3.49 4.95 9.49
C TRP A 12 -2.65 4.42 8.31
N ASN A 13 -2.31 5.28 7.36
CA ASN A 13 -1.40 4.93 6.27
C ASN A 13 -0.01 4.57 6.79
N ARG A 14 0.47 5.29 7.81
CA ARG A 14 1.73 4.99 8.49
C ARG A 14 1.69 3.61 9.11
N TRP A 15 0.65 3.28 9.86
CA TRP A 15 0.52 1.97 10.49
C TRP A 15 0.53 0.85 9.45
N PHE A 16 -0.31 0.95 8.41
CA PHE A 16 -0.38 -0.06 7.34
C PHE A 16 0.94 -0.24 6.59
N LEU A 17 1.56 0.85 6.14
CA LEU A 17 2.82 0.79 5.39
C LEU A 17 4.02 0.43 6.28
N THR A 18 3.98 0.74 7.57
CA THR A 18 5.04 0.34 8.53
C THR A 18 5.02 -1.16 8.78
N ILE A 19 3.84 -1.78 8.89
CA ILE A 19 3.71 -3.25 9.02
C ILE A 19 4.34 -3.96 7.82
N LEU A 20 4.18 -3.40 6.61
CA LEU A 20 4.78 -3.94 5.39
C LEU A 20 6.26 -3.53 5.20
N GLY A 21 6.83 -2.70 6.10
CA GLY A 21 8.20 -2.19 5.98
C GLY A 21 8.41 -1.19 4.84
N LEU A 22 7.33 -0.63 4.30
CA LEU A 22 7.29 0.27 3.14
C LEU A 22 7.19 1.75 3.53
N TRP A 23 7.16 2.08 4.82
CA TRP A 23 6.99 3.47 5.24
C TRP A 23 8.19 4.35 4.82
N PRO A 24 7.96 5.45 4.07
CA PRO A 24 9.03 6.25 3.47
C PRO A 24 9.89 7.01 4.48
N LEU A 25 9.34 7.43 5.63
CA LEU A 25 10.12 8.17 6.65
C LEU A 25 10.90 7.26 7.60
N LYS A 26 10.55 5.97 7.71
CA LYS A 26 11.23 5.00 8.57
C LYS A 26 11.32 3.67 7.84
N VAL A 27 12.28 3.63 6.92
CA VAL A 27 12.48 2.50 6.03
C VAL A 27 13.10 1.32 6.80
N ASN A 28 12.26 0.35 7.19
CA ASN A 28 12.70 -0.87 7.84
C ASN A 28 13.26 -1.86 6.80
N LYS A 29 14.54 -1.67 6.44
CA LYS A 29 15.27 -2.51 5.47
C LYS A 29 15.16 -4.04 5.73
N PRO A 30 15.38 -4.57 6.95
CA PRO A 30 15.36 -6.02 7.16
C PRO A 30 13.97 -6.64 6.96
N LEU A 31 12.93 -5.93 7.38
CA LEU A 31 11.54 -6.40 7.30
C LEU A 31 11.07 -6.45 5.84
N PHE A 32 11.39 -5.41 5.05
CA PHE A 32 11.13 -5.41 3.61
C PHE A 32 11.86 -6.55 2.88
N ILE A 33 13.13 -6.81 3.21
CA ILE A 33 13.90 -7.90 2.62
C ILE A 33 13.28 -9.25 2.96
N PHE A 34 12.88 -9.46 4.22
CA PHE A 34 12.21 -10.68 4.66
C PHE A 34 10.93 -10.95 3.86
N PHE A 35 10.03 -9.96 3.77
CA PHE A 35 8.80 -10.09 3.00
C PHE A 35 9.06 -10.28 1.50
N SER A 36 10.06 -9.59 0.95
CA SER A 36 10.41 -9.73 -0.47
C SER A 36 10.94 -11.13 -0.79
N ILE A 37 11.82 -11.68 0.06
CA ILE A 37 12.35 -13.04 -0.11
C ILE A 37 11.22 -14.06 0.00
N TYR A 38 10.35 -13.92 1.01
CA TYR A 38 9.18 -14.79 1.18
C TYR A 38 8.30 -14.83 -0.08
N MET A 39 7.98 -13.65 -0.62
CA MET A 39 7.16 -13.53 -1.83
C MET A 39 7.87 -14.07 -3.08
N ILE A 40 9.19 -13.88 -3.21
CA ILE A 40 9.98 -14.45 -4.32
C ILE A 40 9.95 -15.98 -4.28
N ILE A 41 10.14 -16.58 -3.11
CA ILE A 41 10.07 -18.04 -2.93
C ILE A 41 8.68 -18.54 -3.34
N TYR A 42 7.62 -17.85 -2.91
CA TYR A 42 6.25 -18.20 -3.26
C TYR A 42 6.01 -18.14 -4.77
N CYS A 43 6.47 -17.08 -5.45
CA CYS A 43 6.41 -16.98 -6.91
C CYS A 43 7.17 -18.10 -7.62
N ILE A 44 8.36 -18.48 -7.14
CA ILE A 44 9.14 -19.59 -7.72
C ILE A 44 8.37 -20.92 -7.57
N MET A 45 7.79 -21.18 -6.40
CA MET A 45 6.96 -22.37 -6.17
C MET A 45 5.73 -22.37 -7.08
N GLY A 46 5.05 -21.23 -7.23
CA GLY A 46 3.90 -21.07 -8.11
C GLY A 46 4.22 -21.29 -9.59
N VAL A 47 5.37 -20.80 -10.07
CA VAL A 47 5.87 -21.07 -11.42
C VAL A 47 6.22 -22.54 -11.60
N GLY A 48 6.87 -23.16 -10.61
CA GLY A 48 7.17 -24.60 -10.64
C GLY A 48 5.90 -25.47 -10.71
N HIS A 49 4.85 -25.09 -9.97
CA HIS A 49 3.54 -25.72 -10.03
C HIS A 49 2.90 -25.55 -11.42
N LEU A 50 2.98 -24.34 -12.00
CA LEU A 50 2.47 -24.06 -13.35
C LEU A 50 3.13 -24.95 -14.41
N ILE A 51 4.45 -25.07 -14.37
CA ILE A 51 5.23 -25.87 -15.35
C ILE A 51 4.87 -27.35 -15.23
N LYS A 52 4.67 -27.86 -14.01
CA LYS A 52 4.36 -29.27 -13.76
C LYS A 52 2.95 -29.68 -14.22
N TYR A 53 1.97 -28.77 -14.14
CA TYR A 53 0.56 -29.04 -14.45
C TYR A 53 0.09 -28.30 -15.71
N PHE A 54 1.01 -27.97 -16.62
CA PHE A 54 0.70 -27.19 -17.83
C PHE A 54 -0.31 -27.88 -18.75
N ASP A 55 -0.36 -29.21 -18.73
CA ASP A 55 -1.28 -30.02 -19.54
C ASP A 55 -2.73 -30.01 -19.02
N GLN A 56 -2.98 -29.40 -17.85
CA GLN A 56 -4.31 -29.33 -17.23
C GLN A 56 -4.78 -27.88 -17.13
N PRO A 57 -5.59 -27.39 -18.09
CA PRO A 57 -5.92 -25.97 -18.22
C PRO A 57 -6.65 -25.41 -16.99
N ASP A 58 -7.49 -26.20 -16.32
CA ASP A 58 -8.21 -25.77 -15.10
C ASP A 58 -7.23 -25.44 -13.95
N LEU A 59 -6.17 -26.24 -13.80
CA LEU A 59 -5.14 -26.05 -12.79
C LEU A 59 -4.19 -24.92 -13.15
N VAL A 60 -3.94 -24.71 -14.44
CA VAL A 60 -3.18 -23.57 -14.96
C VAL A 60 -3.90 -22.26 -14.63
N VAL A 61 -5.21 -22.16 -14.91
CA VAL A 61 -5.99 -20.94 -14.68
C VAL A 61 -6.09 -20.61 -13.18
N ALA A 62 -6.35 -21.61 -12.34
CA ALA A 62 -6.39 -21.41 -10.89
C ALA A 62 -5.04 -20.92 -10.36
N ASN A 63 -3.94 -21.60 -10.72
CA ASN A 63 -2.61 -21.25 -10.28
C ASN A 63 -2.14 -19.88 -10.82
N LEU A 64 -2.54 -19.51 -12.03
CA LEU A 64 -2.23 -18.19 -12.61
C LEU A 64 -2.99 -17.09 -11.86
N THR A 65 -4.26 -17.32 -11.51
CA THR A 65 -5.09 -16.36 -10.78
C THR A 65 -4.49 -16.02 -9.42
N ASP A 66 -4.05 -17.04 -8.67
CA ASP A 66 -3.36 -16.83 -7.39
C ASP A 66 -2.01 -16.13 -7.57
N ASN A 67 -1.15 -16.63 -8.49
CA ASN A 67 0.21 -16.11 -8.65
C ASN A 67 0.27 -14.69 -9.23
N VAL A 68 -0.67 -14.29 -10.09
CA VAL A 68 -0.72 -12.94 -10.67
C VAL A 68 -0.98 -11.90 -9.59
N LEU A 69 -1.87 -12.18 -8.64
CA LEU A 69 -2.16 -11.27 -7.53
C LEU A 69 -0.91 -11.06 -6.65
N PHE A 70 -0.22 -12.14 -6.27
CA PHE A 70 1.02 -12.03 -5.49
C PHE A 70 2.13 -11.31 -6.25
N THR A 71 2.28 -11.56 -7.55
CA THR A 71 3.27 -10.89 -8.41
C THR A 71 2.96 -9.39 -8.54
N MET A 72 1.69 -9.02 -8.65
CA MET A 72 1.25 -7.62 -8.70
C MET A 72 1.55 -6.90 -7.38
N ILE A 73 1.29 -7.55 -6.24
CA ILE A 73 1.63 -7.00 -4.91
C ILE A 73 3.14 -6.78 -4.82
N LEU A 74 3.95 -7.78 -5.19
CA LEU A 74 5.41 -7.67 -5.19
C LEU A 74 5.88 -6.50 -6.08
N GLY A 75 5.36 -6.37 -7.29
CA GLY A 75 5.66 -5.25 -8.18
C GLY A 75 5.34 -3.89 -7.57
N LYS A 76 4.16 -3.75 -6.94
CA LYS A 76 3.78 -2.52 -6.23
C LYS A 76 4.69 -2.22 -5.03
N MET A 77 5.11 -3.24 -4.28
CA MET A 77 6.08 -3.09 -3.18
C MET A 77 7.42 -2.53 -3.69
N PHE A 78 7.93 -3.03 -4.82
CA PHE A 78 9.15 -2.52 -5.44
C PHE A 78 9.02 -1.07 -5.94
N ILE A 79 7.90 -0.75 -6.59
CA ILE A 79 7.63 0.63 -7.05
C ILE A 79 7.57 1.58 -5.84
N CYS A 80 6.84 1.20 -4.79
CA CYS A 80 6.74 1.99 -3.56
C CYS A 80 8.12 2.18 -2.89
N ARG A 81 8.97 1.16 -2.91
CA ARG A 81 10.33 1.24 -2.40
C ARG A 81 11.22 2.17 -3.23
N ARG A 82 11.10 2.14 -4.56
CA ARG A 82 11.84 3.05 -5.45
C ARG A 82 11.38 4.50 -5.30
N SER A 83 10.07 4.69 -5.16
CA SER A 83 9.45 6.01 -5.01
C SER A 83 9.44 6.53 -3.57
N CYS A 84 10.00 5.79 -2.61
CA CYS A 84 10.02 6.16 -1.19
C CYS A 84 10.65 7.53 -0.95
N GLU A 85 11.74 7.87 -1.64
CA GLU A 85 12.41 9.17 -1.46
C GLU A 85 11.54 10.33 -1.93
N ILE A 86 10.83 10.16 -3.05
CA ILE A 86 9.91 11.16 -3.60
C ILE A 86 8.71 11.31 -2.66
N MET A 87 8.17 10.19 -2.18
CA MET A 87 7.04 10.18 -1.26
C MET A 87 7.42 10.78 0.10
N ALA A 88 8.64 10.55 0.59
CA ALA A 88 9.18 11.18 1.80
C ALA A 88 9.26 12.70 1.66
N LYS A 89 9.86 13.19 0.56
CA LYS A 89 9.95 14.64 0.27
C LYS A 89 8.57 15.29 0.22
N PHE A 90 7.61 14.64 -0.46
CA PHE A 90 6.24 15.12 -0.54
C PHE A 90 5.57 15.17 0.84
N LEU A 91 5.74 14.13 1.66
CA LEU A 91 5.16 14.07 2.99
C LEU A 91 5.76 15.14 3.91
N THR A 92 7.08 15.37 3.85
CA THR A 92 7.76 16.41 4.63
C THR A 92 7.37 17.82 4.18
N ALA A 93 7.17 18.04 2.88
CA ALA A 93 6.67 19.32 2.37
C ALA A 93 5.26 19.60 2.91
N ILE A 94 4.37 18.61 2.86
CA ILE A 94 3.02 18.72 3.41
C ILE A 94 3.07 18.98 4.93
N GLU A 95 3.89 18.23 5.67
CA GLU A 95 4.02 18.39 7.12
C GLU A 95 4.54 19.78 7.50
N ASN A 96 5.51 20.32 6.76
CA ASN A 96 6.00 21.68 6.95
C ASN A 96 4.91 22.72 6.64
N ASP A 97 4.18 22.58 5.53
CA ASP A 97 3.08 23.49 5.16
C ASP A 97 1.94 23.48 6.20
N PHE A 98 1.73 22.34 6.87
CA PHE A 98 0.80 22.23 8.00
C PHE A 98 1.29 22.95 9.26
N LEU A 99 2.58 22.88 9.57
CA LEU A 99 3.17 23.49 10.76
C LEU A 99 3.30 25.01 10.65
N THR A 100 3.47 25.54 9.44
CA THR A 100 3.63 26.98 9.20
C THR A 100 2.30 27.74 9.03
N GLU A 101 1.15 27.10 9.28
CA GLU A 101 -0.22 27.66 9.12
C GLU A 101 -0.41 28.49 7.83
N THR A 102 0.31 28.15 6.75
CA THR A 102 0.42 29.00 5.55
C THR A 102 -0.76 28.81 4.59
N TYR A 103 -1.90 28.30 5.09
CA TYR A 103 -3.15 28.30 4.34
C TYR A 103 -3.72 29.72 4.36
N SER A 104 -3.18 30.55 3.46
CA SER A 104 -3.53 31.96 3.32
C SER A 104 -5.01 32.21 2.97
N SER A 105 -5.71 31.20 2.44
CA SER A 105 -7.12 31.27 2.04
C SER A 105 -7.97 30.17 2.65
N VAL A 106 -9.16 30.56 3.16
CA VAL A 106 -10.19 29.66 3.69
C VAL A 106 -10.63 28.63 2.63
N GLN A 107 -10.59 28.99 1.34
CA GLN A 107 -10.93 28.08 0.24
C GLN A 107 -9.91 26.95 0.05
N GLU A 108 -8.61 27.25 0.14
CA GLU A 108 -7.56 26.23 0.00
C GLU A 108 -7.65 25.20 1.13
N LYS A 109 -7.88 25.68 2.36
CA LYS A 109 -8.10 24.82 3.52
C LYS A 109 -9.31 23.91 3.34
N MET A 110 -10.43 24.45 2.84
CA MET A 110 -11.65 23.67 2.63
C MET A 110 -11.50 22.61 1.53
N ALA A 111 -10.85 22.96 0.42
CA ALA A 111 -10.56 22.03 -0.66
C ALA A 111 -9.63 20.90 -0.19
N PHE A 112 -8.56 21.25 0.55
CA PHE A 112 -7.64 20.28 1.13
C PHE A 112 -8.37 19.30 2.05
N LEU A 113 -9.20 19.79 2.98
CA LEU A 113 -9.97 18.96 3.91
C LEU A 113 -10.94 18.03 3.18
N TYR A 114 -11.57 18.51 2.11
CA TYR A 114 -12.46 17.70 1.28
C TYR A 114 -11.73 16.52 0.62
N TYR A 115 -10.59 16.76 -0.04
CA TYR A 115 -9.77 15.69 -0.62
C TYR A 115 -9.29 14.69 0.42
N ASN A 116 -8.92 15.19 1.59
CA ASN A 116 -8.42 14.38 2.69
C ASN A 116 -9.52 13.46 3.26
N HIS A 117 -10.74 13.97 3.43
CA HIS A 117 -11.89 13.17 3.84
C HIS A 117 -12.22 12.06 2.83
N MET A 118 -12.16 12.39 1.53
CA MET A 118 -12.36 11.41 0.45
C MET A 118 -11.27 10.33 0.47
N ALA A 119 -10.01 10.70 0.66
CA ALA A 119 -8.89 9.76 0.77
C ALA A 119 -9.06 8.81 1.97
N LEU A 120 -9.50 9.32 3.13
CA LEU A 120 -9.77 8.50 4.32
C LEU A 120 -10.84 7.45 4.05
N THR A 121 -11.95 7.89 3.46
CA THR A 121 -13.06 7.00 3.13
C THR A 121 -12.62 5.92 2.15
N PHE A 122 -11.85 6.31 1.12
CA PHE A 122 -11.31 5.37 0.15
C PHE A 122 -10.39 4.33 0.78
N ILE A 123 -9.47 4.73 1.66
CA ILE A 123 -8.54 3.82 2.34
C ILE A 123 -9.32 2.84 3.23
N LYS A 124 -10.25 3.35 4.05
CA LYS A 124 -11.03 2.53 4.98
C LYS A 124 -11.87 1.49 4.24
N VAL A 125 -12.58 1.91 3.20
CA VAL A 125 -13.38 1.01 2.36
C VAL A 125 -12.50 0.01 1.65
N SER A 126 -11.36 0.43 1.08
CA SER A 126 -10.44 -0.46 0.37
C SER A 126 -9.86 -1.54 1.29
N ILE A 127 -9.45 -1.19 2.51
CA ILE A 127 -8.92 -2.15 3.49
C ILE A 127 -10.02 -3.11 3.94
N SER A 128 -11.21 -2.60 4.29
CA SER A 128 -12.34 -3.44 4.69
C SER A 128 -12.77 -4.39 3.58
N LEU A 129 -12.85 -3.91 2.34
CA LEU A 129 -13.21 -4.72 1.18
C LEU A 129 -12.15 -5.79 0.90
N SER A 130 -10.86 -5.43 0.98
CA SER A 130 -9.76 -6.38 0.79
C SER A 130 -9.77 -7.47 1.87
N GLY A 131 -10.02 -7.10 3.13
CA GLY A 131 -10.17 -8.05 4.22
C GLY A 131 -11.38 -8.97 4.05
N PHE A 132 -12.52 -8.42 3.63
CA PHE A 132 -13.72 -9.20 3.36
C PHE A 132 -13.52 -10.17 2.18
N ALA A 133 -12.88 -9.73 1.10
CA ALA A 133 -12.54 -10.58 -0.03
C ALA A 133 -11.59 -11.72 0.39
N ALA A 134 -10.60 -11.45 1.24
CA ALA A 134 -9.71 -12.48 1.76
C ALA A 134 -10.44 -13.53 2.61
N ILE A 135 -11.40 -13.12 3.45
CA ILE A 135 -12.24 -14.02 4.25
C ILE A 135 -13.20 -14.84 3.40
N LEU A 136 -13.67 -14.31 2.26
CA LEU A 136 -14.54 -15.06 1.36
C LEU A 136 -13.79 -16.05 0.47
N TYR A 137 -12.53 -15.75 0.14
CA TYR A 137 -11.71 -16.57 -0.75
C TYR A 137 -11.09 -17.77 -0.02
N TYR A 138 -10.76 -17.62 1.26
CA TYR A 138 -10.16 -18.65 2.12
C TYR A 138 -11.09 -19.05 3.26
#